data_AF-A0A4R5VH78-F1
#
_entry.id   AF-A0A4R5VH78-F1
#
_cell.length_a   1.000
_cell.length_b   1.000
_cell.length_c   1.000
_cell.angle_alpha   90.00
_cell.angle_beta   90.00
_cell.angle_gamma   90.00
#
_symmetry.space_group_name_H-M   'P 1'
#
loop_
_entity.id
_entity.type
_entity.pdbx_description
1 polymer ?
#
loop_
_entity_poly.entity_id
_entity_poly.type
_entity_poly.pdbx_seq_one_letter_code
_entity_poly.pdbx_strand_id
1 'polypeptide(L)'
;MKQIEAFVDSVYQGVGGNEKEIQELKEEMNGHLLEAVHDLKSEGKTEQEAIELAIERFGGEQEMRSIVSQLFKAQKVFAKWVLYLAIAFLVISSTVFGVMWVAGEQNSHENSIVATKIFNLLHNKDNVSEDMKKEIETLVKGTDQISKVQIYNVQDVKLEAKSYNSIFEYVENAKPNYQFERKIWAPDWAFDLYPYGNGDSEWYVNMEVRYIDTIMTLVLFVGVAVYAALFTIWATINAYHQRRLNVGWVLVFAFLNVIGYLVYIVIGKRVQSKTIL
;
A
#
# COMPACT_ATOMS: atom_id res chain seq x y z
N MET A 1 -7.39 51.56 16.00
CA MET A 1 -6.41 50.44 15.90
C MET A 1 -6.49 49.43 17.04
N LYS A 2 -6.32 49.77 18.33
CA LYS A 2 -6.36 48.80 19.45
C LYS A 2 -7.61 47.91 19.55
N GLN A 3 -8.76 48.39 19.07
CA GLN A 3 -9.99 47.60 19.01
C GLN A 3 -9.89 46.42 18.03
N ILE A 4 -9.14 46.57 16.94
CA ILE A 4 -8.89 45.50 15.95
C ILE A 4 -8.00 44.42 16.56
N GLU A 5 -6.93 44.84 17.25
CA GLU A 5 -6.06 43.90 17.98
C GLU A 5 -6.85 43.10 19.03
N ALA A 6 -7.69 43.78 19.81
CA ALA A 6 -8.55 43.13 20.80
C ALA A 6 -9.55 42.14 20.17
N PHE A 7 -10.14 42.50 19.03
CA PHE A 7 -11.02 41.63 18.26
C PHE A 7 -10.29 40.39 17.72
N VAL A 8 -9.11 40.58 17.11
CA VAL A 8 -8.29 39.47 16.62
C VAL A 8 -7.90 38.55 17.78
N ASP A 9 -7.49 39.10 18.92
CA ASP A 9 -7.15 38.28 20.08
C ASP A 9 -8.35 37.49 20.62
N SER A 10 -9.56 38.06 20.62
CA SER A 10 -10.77 37.38 21.08
C SER A 10 -11.22 36.27 20.13
N VAL A 11 -11.09 36.46 18.81
CA VAL A 11 -11.38 35.43 17.79
C VAL A 11 -10.51 34.18 17.97
N TYR A 12 -9.22 34.35 18.29
CA TYR A 12 -8.30 33.22 18.50
C TYR A 12 -8.24 32.73 19.96
N GLN A 13 -9.04 33.30 20.86
CA GLN A 13 -8.98 32.98 22.29
C GLN A 13 -9.43 31.53 22.56
N GLY A 14 -8.51 30.74 23.12
CA GLY A 14 -8.75 29.34 23.47
C GLY A 14 -8.72 28.38 22.27
N VAL A 15 -8.26 28.85 21.10
CA VAL A 15 -8.02 27.99 19.94
C VAL A 15 -6.82 27.08 20.24
N GLY A 16 -7.04 25.77 20.13
CA GLY A 16 -5.98 24.78 20.26
C GLY A 16 -5.21 24.62 18.96
N GLY A 17 -3.88 24.80 18.99
CA GLY A 17 -3.04 24.73 17.79
C GLY A 17 -1.58 25.06 18.09
N ASN A 18 -0.77 25.17 17.05
CA ASN A 18 0.58 25.70 17.20
C ASN A 18 0.51 27.22 17.47
N GLU A 19 1.10 27.70 18.57
CA GLU A 19 1.06 29.12 18.96
C GLU A 19 1.58 30.06 17.86
N LYS A 20 2.61 29.62 17.15
CA LYS A 20 3.19 30.37 16.04
C LYS A 20 2.16 30.43 14.91
N GLU A 21 1.63 29.30 14.43
CA GLU A 21 0.59 29.27 13.36
C GLU A 21 -0.61 30.16 13.71
N ILE A 22 -1.06 30.13 14.96
CA ILE A 22 -2.08 31.05 15.47
C ILE A 22 -1.64 32.51 15.31
N GLN A 23 -0.39 32.84 15.67
CA GLN A 23 0.16 34.18 15.54
C GLN A 23 0.25 34.67 14.09
N GLU A 24 0.60 33.81 13.13
CA GLU A 24 0.61 34.16 11.69
C GLU A 24 -0.80 34.49 11.18
N LEU A 25 -1.77 33.66 11.52
CA LEU A 25 -3.16 33.90 11.12
C LEU A 25 -3.75 35.15 11.81
N LYS A 26 -3.33 35.44 13.04
CA LYS A 26 -3.65 36.71 13.71
C LYS A 26 -3.08 37.90 12.95
N GLU A 27 -1.82 37.83 12.53
CA GLU A 27 -1.17 38.89 11.75
C GLU A 27 -1.83 39.11 10.39
N GLU A 28 -2.19 38.03 9.69
CA GLU A 28 -2.92 38.07 8.42
C GLU A 28 -4.32 38.67 8.58
N MET A 29 -5.08 38.21 9.57
CA MET A 29 -6.41 38.76 9.88
C MET A 29 -6.34 40.23 10.27
N ASN A 30 -5.36 40.61 11.09
CA ASN A 30 -5.14 42.00 11.46
C ASN A 30 -4.83 42.84 10.21
N GLY A 31 -3.94 42.36 9.32
CA GLY A 31 -3.62 43.02 8.05
C GLY A 31 -4.87 43.31 7.20
N HIS A 32 -5.74 42.31 6.99
CA HIS A 32 -6.97 42.49 6.22
C HIS A 32 -7.98 43.44 6.88
N LEU A 33 -8.11 43.39 8.21
CA LEU A 33 -8.97 44.34 8.93
C LEU A 33 -8.44 45.77 8.83
N LEU A 34 -7.11 45.97 8.91
CA LEU A 34 -6.51 47.29 8.73
C LEU A 34 -6.73 47.85 7.33
N GLU A 35 -6.59 47.01 6.30
CA GLU A 35 -6.87 47.37 4.91
C GLU A 35 -8.34 47.77 4.72
N ALA A 36 -9.28 46.96 5.23
CA ALA A 36 -10.71 47.25 5.18
C ALA A 36 -11.06 48.57 5.90
N VAL A 37 -10.44 48.85 7.05
CA VAL A 37 -10.62 50.12 7.76
C VAL A 37 -10.10 51.30 6.96
N HIS A 38 -8.95 51.15 6.30
CA HIS A 38 -8.38 52.20 5.45
C HIS A 38 -9.31 52.53 4.27
N ASP A 39 -9.84 51.51 3.61
CA ASP A 39 -10.77 51.67 2.49
C ASP A 39 -12.06 52.39 2.94
N LEU A 40 -12.64 51.99 4.07
CA LEU A 40 -13.82 52.64 4.64
C LEU A 40 -13.55 54.11 5.03
N LYS A 41 -12.35 54.42 5.55
CA LYS A 41 -11.95 55.80 5.81
C LYS A 41 -11.84 56.61 4.52
N SER A 42 -11.38 55.99 3.42
CA SER A 42 -11.32 56.65 2.10
C SER A 42 -12.71 56.93 1.51
N GLU A 43 -13.72 56.13 1.86
CA GLU A 43 -15.14 56.35 1.53
C GLU A 43 -15.81 57.43 2.39
N GLY A 44 -15.06 58.08 3.30
CA GLY A 44 -15.54 59.17 4.15
C GLY A 44 -16.12 58.73 5.50
N LYS A 45 -15.94 57.47 5.92
CA LYS A 45 -16.32 57.01 7.27
C LYS A 45 -15.36 57.54 8.32
N THR A 46 -15.88 57.82 9.51
CA THR A 46 -15.03 58.12 10.67
C THR A 46 -14.24 56.88 11.09
N GLU A 47 -13.12 57.05 11.80
CA GLU A 47 -12.30 55.89 12.21
C GLU A 47 -13.06 54.88 13.07
N GLN A 48 -13.91 55.35 13.99
CA GLN A 48 -14.71 54.48 14.85
C GLN A 48 -15.72 53.68 14.02
N GLU A 49 -16.47 54.36 13.14
CA GLU A 49 -17.44 53.71 12.25
C GLU A 49 -16.77 52.75 11.27
N ALA A 50 -15.58 53.09 10.76
CA ALA A 50 -14.81 52.23 9.87
C ALA A 50 -14.37 50.94 10.58
N ILE A 51 -13.93 51.03 11.84
CA ILE A 51 -13.52 49.86 12.64
C ILE A 51 -14.71 48.94 12.93
N GLU A 52 -15.83 49.50 13.40
CA GLU A 52 -17.04 48.72 13.71
C GLU A 52 -17.57 48.03 12.45
N LEU A 53 -17.66 48.78 11.35
CA LEU A 53 -18.15 48.27 10.07
C LEU A 53 -17.19 47.24 9.46
N ALA A 54 -15.88 47.39 9.62
CA ALA A 54 -14.90 46.40 9.18
C ALA A 54 -15.06 45.08 9.95
N ILE A 55 -15.18 45.14 11.29
CA ILE A 55 -15.40 43.95 12.13
C ILE A 55 -16.73 43.27 11.80
N GLU A 56 -17.81 44.04 11.62
CA GLU A 56 -19.12 43.52 11.25
C GLU A 56 -19.08 42.82 9.89
N ARG A 57 -18.48 43.46 8.87
CA ARG A 57 -18.31 42.87 7.53
C ARG A 57 -17.42 41.62 7.54
N PHE A 58 -16.50 41.51 8.49
CA PHE A 58 -15.67 40.32 8.67
C PHE A 58 -16.41 39.14 9.33
N GLY A 59 -17.63 39.36 9.85
CA GLY A 59 -18.47 38.34 10.51
C GLY A 59 -18.62 38.52 12.02
N GLY A 60 -17.95 39.49 12.64
CA GLY A 60 -18.02 39.70 14.09
C GLY A 60 -17.39 38.57 14.93
N GLU A 61 -17.35 38.76 16.25
CA GLU A 61 -16.46 37.96 17.13
C GLU A 61 -16.93 36.52 17.26
N GLN A 62 -18.23 36.31 17.50
CA GLN A 62 -18.77 34.97 17.78
C GLN A 62 -18.67 34.05 16.56
N GLU A 63 -19.03 34.56 15.38
CA GLU A 63 -18.98 33.78 14.15
C GLU A 63 -17.54 33.47 13.79
N MET A 64 -16.65 34.47 13.84
CA MET A 64 -15.26 34.23 13.50
C MET A 64 -14.54 33.30 14.46
N ARG A 65 -14.81 33.43 15.77
CA ARG A 65 -14.27 32.49 16.77
C ARG A 65 -14.72 31.06 16.50
N SER A 66 -15.98 30.87 16.11
CA SER A 66 -16.52 29.54 15.75
C SER A 66 -15.79 28.97 14.54
N ILE A 67 -15.65 29.76 13.46
CA ILE A 67 -14.99 29.34 12.22
C ILE A 67 -13.53 28.96 12.47
N VAL A 68 -12.77 29.81 13.14
CA VAL A 68 -11.35 29.55 13.44
C VAL A 68 -11.19 28.29 14.29
N SER A 69 -11.99 28.13 15.33
CA SER A 69 -11.96 26.94 16.19
C SER A 69 -12.27 25.65 15.40
N GLN A 70 -13.26 25.70 14.50
CA GLN A 70 -13.60 24.57 13.64
C GLN A 70 -12.48 24.23 12.66
N LEU A 71 -11.81 25.23 12.08
CA LEU A 71 -10.70 25.06 11.14
C LEU A 71 -9.53 24.30 11.78
N PHE A 72 -9.05 24.76 12.94
CA PHE A 72 -7.94 24.09 13.65
C PHE A 72 -8.32 22.68 14.11
N LYS A 73 -9.57 22.48 14.54
CA LYS A 73 -10.07 21.15 14.90
C LYS A 73 -10.10 20.23 13.69
N ALA A 74 -10.58 20.71 12.54
CA ALA A 74 -10.66 19.94 11.30
C ALA A 74 -9.26 19.51 10.82
N GLN A 75 -8.29 20.43 10.80
CA GLN A 75 -6.90 20.12 10.42
C GLN A 75 -6.28 19.02 11.29
N LYS A 76 -6.45 19.11 12.61
CA LYS A 76 -5.91 18.12 13.55
C LYS A 76 -6.57 16.74 13.39
N VAL A 77 -7.89 16.73 13.19
CA VAL A 77 -8.66 15.51 12.95
C VAL A 77 -8.22 14.89 11.62
N PHE A 78 -8.10 15.69 10.57
CA PHE A 78 -7.65 15.26 9.25
C PHE A 78 -6.28 14.59 9.31
N ALA A 79 -5.27 15.25 9.89
CA ALA A 79 -3.92 14.69 10.02
C ALA A 79 -3.93 13.34 10.76
N LYS A 80 -4.70 13.23 11.84
CA LYS A 80 -4.83 11.99 12.61
C LYS A 80 -5.46 10.85 11.79
N TRP A 81 -6.51 11.15 11.02
CA TRP A 81 -7.15 10.16 10.14
C TRP A 81 -6.23 9.71 9.02
N VAL A 82 -5.44 10.60 8.42
CA VAL A 82 -4.46 10.24 7.39
C VAL A 82 -3.45 9.21 7.94
N LEU A 83 -2.95 9.42 9.17
CA LEU A 83 -2.04 8.47 9.81
C LEU A 83 -2.71 7.11 10.07
N TYR A 84 -3.94 7.11 10.59
CA TYR A 84 -4.67 5.86 10.84
C TYR A 84 -4.96 5.08 9.57
N LEU A 85 -5.34 5.77 8.49
CA LEU A 85 -5.52 5.15 7.18
C LEU A 85 -4.21 4.55 6.67
N ALA A 86 -3.09 5.28 6.78
CA ALA A 86 -1.77 4.76 6.40
C ALA A 86 -1.48 3.43 7.13
N ILE A 87 -1.58 3.44 8.46
CA ILE A 87 -1.31 2.25 9.28
C ILE A 87 -2.27 1.11 8.93
N ALA A 88 -3.56 1.40 8.72
CA ALA A 88 -4.54 0.40 8.34
C ALA A 88 -4.16 -0.29 7.01
N PHE A 89 -3.77 0.47 5.98
CA PHE A 89 -3.31 -0.10 4.72
C PHE A 89 -2.08 -0.98 4.88
N LEU A 90 -1.11 -0.56 5.70
CA LEU A 90 0.09 -1.36 5.97
C LEU A 90 -0.26 -2.68 6.67
N VAL A 91 -1.10 -2.64 7.70
CA VAL A 91 -1.51 -3.84 8.46
C VAL A 91 -2.34 -4.78 7.59
N ILE A 92 -3.33 -4.26 6.86
CA ILE A 92 -4.20 -5.08 6.00
C ILE A 92 -3.39 -5.73 4.88
N SER A 93 -2.57 -4.97 4.15
CA SER A 93 -1.77 -5.53 3.06
C SER A 93 -0.76 -6.58 3.55
N SER A 94 -0.09 -6.34 4.67
CA SER A 94 0.84 -7.31 5.28
C SER A 94 0.11 -8.58 5.75
N THR A 95 -1.10 -8.44 6.29
CA THR A 95 -1.91 -9.58 6.74
C THR A 95 -2.36 -10.42 5.54
N VAL A 96 -2.88 -9.78 4.49
CA VAL A 96 -3.30 -10.47 3.25
C VAL A 96 -2.11 -11.16 2.59
N PHE A 97 -0.97 -10.48 2.51
CA PHE A 97 0.28 -11.06 2.03
C PHE A 97 0.67 -12.31 2.83
N GLY A 98 0.65 -12.24 4.17
CA GLY A 98 0.99 -13.37 5.02
C GLY A 98 0.05 -14.57 4.84
N VAL A 99 -1.26 -14.32 4.69
CA VAL A 99 -2.24 -15.38 4.42
C VAL A 99 -1.99 -16.02 3.05
N MET A 100 -1.72 -15.21 2.02
CA MET A 100 -1.39 -15.71 0.68
C MET A 100 -0.11 -16.54 0.71
N TRP A 101 0.94 -16.06 1.38
CA TRP A 101 2.20 -16.79 1.52
C TRP A 101 2.00 -18.19 2.11
N VAL A 102 1.26 -18.29 3.22
CA VAL A 102 0.96 -19.58 3.86
C VAL A 102 0.16 -20.50 2.92
N ALA A 103 -0.83 -19.96 2.22
CA ALA A 103 -1.60 -20.72 1.24
C ALA A 103 -0.74 -21.21 0.06
N GLY A 104 0.21 -20.38 -0.40
CA GLY A 104 1.16 -20.74 -1.46
C GLY A 104 2.09 -21.86 -1.06
N GLU A 105 2.62 -21.80 0.16
CA GLU A 105 3.48 -22.85 0.71
C GLU A 105 2.72 -24.17 0.87
N GLN A 106 1.48 -24.11 1.38
CA GLN A 106 0.62 -25.29 1.48
C GLN A 106 0.34 -25.89 0.10
N ASN A 107 0.01 -25.06 -0.90
CA ASN A 107 -0.20 -25.52 -2.27
C ASN A 107 1.05 -26.20 -2.84
N SER A 108 2.24 -25.62 -2.62
CA SER A 108 3.52 -26.19 -3.04
C SER A 108 3.78 -27.56 -2.42
N HIS A 109 3.51 -27.69 -1.11
CA HIS A 109 3.63 -28.95 -0.39
C HIS A 109 2.66 -30.01 -0.93
N GLU A 110 1.39 -29.65 -1.14
CA GLU A 110 0.38 -30.54 -1.72
C GLU A 110 0.74 -30.96 -3.16
N ASN A 111 1.23 -30.03 -3.98
CA ASN A 111 1.69 -30.33 -5.34
C ASN A 111 2.82 -31.37 -5.32
N SER A 112 3.79 -31.22 -4.41
CA SER A 112 4.87 -32.18 -4.24
C SER A 112 4.36 -33.56 -3.82
N ILE A 113 3.40 -33.63 -2.91
CA ILE A 113 2.75 -34.89 -2.50
C ILE A 113 2.03 -35.53 -3.69
N VAL A 114 1.25 -34.76 -4.45
CA VAL A 114 0.52 -35.28 -5.63
C VAL A 114 1.49 -35.81 -6.67
N ALA A 115 2.53 -35.03 -7.02
CA ALA A 115 3.55 -35.46 -7.97
C ALA A 115 4.24 -36.75 -7.53
N THR A 116 4.60 -36.86 -6.25
CA THR A 116 5.24 -38.05 -5.68
C THR A 116 4.31 -39.26 -5.70
N LYS A 117 3.02 -39.09 -5.40
CA LYS A 117 2.02 -40.17 -5.49
C LYS A 117 1.85 -40.65 -6.93
N ILE A 118 1.71 -39.73 -7.89
CA ILE A 118 1.62 -40.07 -9.32
C ILE A 118 2.88 -40.81 -9.76
N PHE A 119 4.06 -40.31 -9.39
CA PHE A 119 5.32 -40.96 -9.70
C PHE A 119 5.41 -42.39 -9.13
N ASN A 120 5.04 -42.58 -7.87
CA ASN A 120 5.04 -43.90 -7.23
C ASN A 120 4.06 -44.89 -7.89
N LEU A 121 2.93 -44.40 -8.42
CA LEU A 121 1.99 -45.23 -9.19
C LEU A 121 2.61 -45.73 -10.51
N LEU A 122 3.47 -44.93 -11.13
CA LEU A 122 4.14 -45.23 -12.39
C LEU A 122 5.42 -46.07 -12.22
N HIS A 123 6.01 -46.09 -11.03
CA HIS A 123 7.28 -46.75 -10.77
C HIS A 123 7.28 -48.24 -11.15
N ASN A 124 8.27 -48.69 -11.93
CA ASN A 124 8.37 -50.04 -12.49
C ASN A 124 7.15 -50.47 -13.31
N LYS A 125 6.47 -49.53 -13.98
CA LYS A 125 5.37 -49.83 -14.92
C LYS A 125 5.80 -49.50 -16.34
N ASP A 126 5.42 -50.39 -17.26
CA ASP A 126 5.69 -50.20 -18.70
C ASP A 126 4.66 -49.27 -19.38
N ASN A 127 3.47 -49.13 -18.81
CA ASN A 127 2.40 -48.31 -19.36
C ASN A 127 1.49 -47.70 -18.28
N VAL A 128 0.73 -46.67 -18.68
CA VAL A 128 -0.30 -46.03 -17.84
C VAL A 128 -1.63 -46.76 -18.01
N SER A 129 -1.96 -47.66 -17.08
CA SER A 129 -3.22 -48.41 -17.07
C SER A 129 -4.45 -47.54 -16.78
N GLU A 130 -5.65 -48.01 -17.13
CA GLU A 130 -6.91 -47.28 -16.86
C GLU A 130 -7.18 -47.00 -15.39
N ASP A 131 -6.80 -47.92 -14.49
CA ASP A 131 -6.98 -47.71 -13.05
C ASP A 131 -6.04 -46.63 -12.52
N MET A 132 -4.80 -46.58 -13.04
CA MET A 132 -3.86 -45.50 -12.73
C MET A 132 -4.38 -44.15 -13.21
N LYS A 133 -4.95 -44.07 -14.42
CA LYS A 133 -5.56 -42.83 -14.94
C LYS A 133 -6.63 -42.30 -13.99
N LYS A 134 -7.55 -43.16 -13.54
CA LYS A 134 -8.60 -42.78 -12.56
C LYS A 134 -8.03 -42.31 -11.22
N GLU A 135 -6.96 -42.95 -10.75
CA GLU A 135 -6.30 -42.56 -9.51
C GLU A 135 -5.61 -41.20 -9.66
N ILE A 136 -4.90 -40.96 -10.77
CA ILE A 136 -4.30 -39.66 -11.10
C ILE A 136 -5.37 -38.57 -11.15
N GLU A 137 -6.49 -38.82 -11.83
CA GLU A 137 -7.61 -37.86 -11.85
C GLU A 137 -8.14 -37.55 -10.45
N THR A 138 -8.26 -38.56 -9.60
CA THR A 138 -8.71 -38.38 -8.21
C THR A 138 -7.73 -37.51 -7.42
N LEU A 139 -6.42 -37.77 -7.56
CA LEU A 139 -5.37 -36.99 -6.91
C LEU A 139 -5.40 -35.53 -7.35
N VAL A 140 -5.52 -35.27 -8.66
CA VAL A 140 -5.59 -33.90 -9.20
C VAL A 140 -6.87 -33.20 -8.77
N LYS A 141 -8.02 -33.87 -8.88
CA LYS A 141 -9.33 -33.32 -8.47
C LYS A 141 -9.41 -33.04 -6.97
N GLY A 142 -8.59 -33.69 -6.16
CA GLY A 142 -8.46 -33.44 -4.71
C GLY A 142 -7.71 -32.15 -4.35
N THR A 143 -7.17 -31.43 -5.32
CA THR A 143 -6.53 -30.11 -5.14
C THR A 143 -7.37 -29.01 -5.78
N ASP A 144 -7.06 -27.73 -5.53
CA ASP A 144 -7.73 -26.59 -6.20
C ASP A 144 -6.81 -25.84 -7.18
N GLN A 145 -5.52 -26.11 -7.13
CA GLN A 145 -4.47 -25.36 -7.82
C GLN A 145 -3.91 -26.08 -9.05
N ILE A 146 -4.02 -27.41 -9.15
CA ILE A 146 -3.48 -28.16 -10.28
C ILE A 146 -4.49 -28.15 -11.43
N SER A 147 -4.16 -27.52 -12.56
CA SER A 147 -5.02 -27.47 -13.76
C SER A 147 -4.79 -28.63 -14.70
N LYS A 148 -3.54 -29.09 -14.82
CA LYS A 148 -3.11 -30.05 -15.83
C LYS A 148 -2.07 -30.99 -15.28
N VAL A 149 -2.12 -32.24 -15.71
CA VAL A 149 -1.07 -33.24 -15.52
C VAL A 149 -0.79 -33.92 -16.85
N GLN A 150 0.49 -34.06 -17.18
CA GLN A 150 0.99 -34.74 -18.36
C GLN A 150 2.06 -35.73 -17.93
N ILE A 151 1.96 -36.96 -18.43
CA ILE A 151 2.87 -38.06 -18.12
C ILE A 151 3.60 -38.45 -19.38
N TYR A 152 4.93 -38.51 -19.27
CA TYR A 152 5.84 -38.82 -20.35
C TYR A 152 6.70 -40.02 -19.96
N ASN A 153 6.80 -41.00 -20.85
CA ASN A 153 7.75 -42.08 -20.74
C ASN A 153 9.12 -41.58 -21.22
N VAL A 154 10.10 -41.58 -20.32
CA VAL A 154 11.46 -41.09 -20.56
C VAL A 154 12.27 -42.10 -21.38
N GLN A 155 11.86 -43.35 -21.44
CA GLN A 155 12.48 -44.33 -22.33
C GLN A 155 12.20 -44.03 -23.81
N ASP A 156 11.03 -43.44 -24.12
CA ASP A 156 10.72 -42.95 -25.47
C ASP A 156 11.70 -41.82 -25.89
N VAL A 157 12.16 -41.00 -24.92
CA VAL A 157 13.19 -39.97 -25.12
C VAL A 157 14.53 -40.58 -25.54
N LYS A 158 14.90 -41.75 -25.00
CA LYS A 158 16.15 -42.44 -25.37
C LYS A 158 16.09 -43.01 -26.80
N LEU A 159 14.89 -43.36 -27.29
CA LEU A 159 14.67 -43.83 -28.65
C LEU A 159 14.69 -42.67 -29.68
N GLU A 160 14.24 -41.48 -29.26
CA GLU A 160 14.24 -40.24 -30.06
C GLU A 160 15.43 -39.31 -29.77
N ALA A 161 16.42 -39.76 -28.98
CA ALA A 161 17.55 -38.98 -28.45
C ALA A 161 18.48 -38.34 -29.52
N LYS A 162 18.27 -38.60 -30.80
CA LYS A 162 18.93 -37.88 -31.90
C LYS A 162 18.34 -36.49 -32.15
N SER A 163 17.15 -36.20 -31.60
CA SER A 163 16.36 -35.01 -31.91
C SER A 163 16.20 -34.02 -30.75
N TYR A 164 16.55 -34.40 -29.52
CA TYR A 164 16.34 -33.57 -28.32
C TYR A 164 17.55 -33.58 -27.38
N ASN A 165 17.92 -32.41 -26.85
CA ASN A 165 19.08 -32.23 -25.96
C ASN A 165 18.71 -32.25 -24.47
N SER A 166 17.43 -32.18 -24.11
CA SER A 166 16.97 -32.21 -22.72
C SER A 166 15.54 -32.76 -22.55
N ILE A 167 15.19 -33.20 -21.33
CA ILE A 167 13.81 -33.62 -20.99
C ILE A 167 12.80 -32.47 -21.15
N PHE A 168 13.22 -31.22 -20.91
CA PHE A 168 12.37 -30.05 -21.08
C PHE A 168 12.03 -29.81 -22.56
N GLU A 169 13.02 -29.93 -23.45
CA GLU A 169 12.83 -29.83 -24.90
C GLU A 169 11.94 -30.98 -25.42
N TYR A 170 12.07 -32.18 -24.85
CA TYR A 170 11.17 -33.28 -25.16
C TYR A 170 9.73 -33.01 -24.70
N VAL A 171 9.52 -32.57 -23.46
CA VAL A 171 8.18 -32.29 -22.90
C VAL A 171 7.44 -31.21 -23.70
N GLU A 172 8.16 -30.22 -24.23
CA GLU A 172 7.61 -29.15 -25.05
C GLU A 172 7.11 -29.63 -26.42
N ASN A 173 7.76 -30.65 -27.00
CA ASN A 173 7.53 -31.07 -28.39
C ASN A 173 6.84 -32.45 -28.53
N ALA A 174 6.95 -33.31 -27.51
CA ALA A 174 6.44 -34.66 -27.54
C ALA A 174 4.99 -34.74 -27.09
N LYS A 175 4.27 -35.75 -27.60
CA LYS A 175 2.92 -36.07 -27.12
C LYS A 175 3.02 -36.85 -25.80
N PRO A 176 2.29 -36.46 -24.75
CA PRO A 176 2.28 -37.19 -23.50
C PRO A 176 1.61 -38.56 -23.67
N ASN A 177 2.10 -39.57 -22.95
CA ASN A 177 1.49 -40.91 -22.87
C ASN A 177 0.12 -40.86 -22.17
N TYR A 178 -0.05 -39.89 -21.26
CA TYR A 178 -1.34 -39.58 -20.66
C TYR A 178 -1.42 -38.09 -20.32
N GLN A 179 -2.59 -37.49 -20.54
CA GLN A 179 -2.90 -36.12 -20.16
C GLN A 179 -4.26 -36.06 -19.48
N PHE A 180 -4.32 -35.33 -18.37
CA PHE A 180 -5.55 -34.92 -17.72
C PHE A 180 -5.54 -33.40 -17.55
N GLU A 181 -6.67 -32.77 -17.87
CA GLU A 181 -6.83 -31.32 -17.78
C GLU A 181 -8.20 -30.97 -17.21
N ARG A 182 -8.23 -29.95 -16.37
CA ARG A 182 -9.46 -29.38 -15.83
C ARG A 182 -9.36 -27.85 -15.76
N LYS A 183 -10.52 -27.20 -15.81
CA LYS A 183 -10.62 -25.77 -15.58
C LYS A 183 -10.52 -25.48 -14.09
N ILE A 184 -9.61 -24.58 -13.72
CA ILE A 184 -9.52 -24.00 -12.38
C ILE A 184 -9.82 -22.50 -12.43
N TRP A 185 -10.17 -21.90 -11.29
CA TRP A 185 -10.33 -20.45 -11.21
C TRP A 185 -8.94 -19.78 -11.14
N ALA A 186 -8.51 -19.23 -12.26
CA ALA A 186 -7.24 -18.51 -12.42
C ALA A 186 -7.42 -17.46 -13.53
N PRO A 187 -8.05 -16.30 -13.25
CA PRO A 187 -8.11 -15.24 -14.24
C PRO A 187 -6.71 -14.73 -14.59
N ASP A 188 -6.43 -14.57 -15.89
CA ASP A 188 -5.10 -14.23 -16.45
C ASP A 188 -4.46 -12.96 -15.86
N TRP A 189 -5.27 -12.02 -15.35
CA TRP A 189 -4.77 -10.79 -14.74
C TRP A 189 -4.23 -10.99 -13.30
N ALA A 190 -4.60 -12.09 -12.65
CA ALA A 190 -4.31 -12.33 -11.23
C ALA A 190 -3.39 -13.53 -11.01
N PHE A 191 -3.45 -14.55 -11.87
CA PHE A 191 -2.73 -15.80 -11.64
C PHE A 191 -2.09 -16.33 -12.91
N ASP A 192 -0.85 -16.79 -12.76
CA ASP A 192 -0.12 -17.51 -13.79
C ASP A 192 -0.28 -19.02 -13.55
N LEU A 193 -0.21 -19.81 -14.63
CA LEU A 193 -0.03 -21.25 -14.54
C LEU A 193 1.45 -21.55 -14.74
N TYR A 194 2.10 -22.09 -13.71
CA TYR A 194 3.52 -22.45 -13.78
C TYR A 194 3.71 -23.96 -13.94
N PRO A 195 4.68 -24.39 -14.76
CA PRO A 195 5.05 -25.80 -14.85
C PRO A 195 5.73 -26.25 -13.56
N TYR A 196 5.36 -27.44 -13.08
CA TYR A 196 5.99 -28.16 -12.00
C TYR A 196 6.31 -29.57 -12.49
N GLY A 197 7.59 -29.95 -12.47
CA GLY A 197 8.06 -31.25 -12.97
C GLY A 197 8.61 -32.13 -11.85
N ASN A 198 8.31 -33.43 -11.90
CA ASN A 198 8.98 -34.46 -11.12
C ASN A 198 9.16 -35.71 -11.98
N GLY A 199 10.34 -36.33 -11.98
CA GLY A 199 10.59 -37.52 -12.77
C GLY A 199 11.94 -38.17 -12.54
N ASP A 200 12.11 -39.33 -13.15
CA ASP A 200 13.33 -40.15 -13.10
C ASP A 200 13.74 -40.61 -14.52
N SER A 201 14.48 -41.72 -14.60
CA SER A 201 14.91 -42.31 -15.87
C SER A 201 13.84 -43.06 -16.65
N GLU A 202 12.66 -43.30 -16.06
CA GLU A 202 11.53 -44.04 -16.65
C GLU A 202 10.35 -43.12 -16.94
N TRP A 203 9.97 -42.26 -16.00
CA TRP A 203 8.77 -41.43 -16.10
C TRP A 203 9.04 -39.98 -15.72
N TYR A 204 8.43 -39.06 -16.47
CA TYR A 204 8.40 -37.63 -16.14
C TYR A 204 6.96 -37.16 -16.02
N VAL A 205 6.64 -36.60 -14.86
CA VAL A 205 5.33 -36.03 -14.52
C VAL A 205 5.46 -34.51 -14.59
N ASN A 206 4.80 -33.91 -15.57
CA ASN A 206 4.66 -32.47 -15.69
C ASN A 206 3.27 -32.05 -15.19
N MET A 207 3.20 -31.00 -14.40
CA MET A 207 1.95 -30.43 -13.91
C MET A 207 1.92 -28.94 -14.21
N GLU A 208 0.74 -28.40 -14.49
CA GLU A 208 0.52 -26.96 -14.46
C GLU A 208 -0.24 -26.60 -13.19
N VAL A 209 0.32 -25.66 -12.43
CA VAL A 209 -0.20 -25.26 -11.12
C VAL A 209 -0.42 -23.76 -11.07
N ARG A 210 -1.51 -23.34 -10.40
CA ARG A 210 -1.80 -21.93 -10.16
C ARG A 210 -0.75 -21.31 -9.24
N TYR A 211 -0.04 -20.32 -9.77
CA TYR A 211 0.98 -19.57 -9.08
C TYR A 211 0.39 -18.27 -8.52
N ILE A 212 0.56 -18.04 -7.23
CA ILE A 212 -0.07 -16.90 -6.52
C ILE A 212 0.91 -15.76 -6.22
N ASP A 213 2.20 -15.93 -6.51
CA ASP A 213 3.23 -14.98 -6.09
C ASP A 213 3.06 -13.62 -6.78
N THR A 214 2.60 -13.61 -8.03
CA THR A 214 2.39 -12.37 -8.79
C THR A 214 1.39 -11.46 -8.06
N ILE A 215 0.20 -11.97 -7.75
CA ILE A 215 -0.82 -11.19 -7.03
C ILE A 215 -0.42 -10.89 -5.59
N MET A 216 0.21 -11.84 -4.90
CA MET A 216 0.72 -11.67 -3.53
C MET A 216 1.71 -10.50 -3.47
N THR A 217 2.65 -10.46 -4.40
CA THR A 217 3.66 -9.41 -4.52
C THR A 217 3.01 -8.06 -4.85
N LEU A 218 2.06 -8.02 -5.78
CA LEU A 218 1.31 -6.82 -6.12
C LEU A 218 0.55 -6.24 -4.92
N VAL A 219 -0.16 -7.07 -4.16
CA VAL A 219 -0.91 -6.65 -2.96
C VAL A 219 0.02 -5.98 -1.94
N LEU A 220 1.20 -6.57 -1.70
CA LEU A 220 2.18 -6.00 -0.77
C LEU A 220 2.72 -4.66 -1.27
N PHE A 221 3.18 -4.58 -2.52
CA PHE A 221 3.78 -3.34 -3.06
C PHE A 221 2.77 -2.20 -3.16
N VAL A 222 1.53 -2.48 -3.60
CA VAL A 222 0.46 -1.47 -3.65
C VAL A 222 0.13 -1.00 -2.24
N GLY A 223 0.00 -1.91 -1.28
CA GLY A 223 -0.25 -1.57 0.12
C GLY A 223 0.84 -0.68 0.73
N VAL A 224 2.11 -1.04 0.51
CA VAL A 224 3.27 -0.27 0.95
C VAL A 224 3.34 1.10 0.25
N ALA A 225 3.04 1.18 -1.04
CA ALA A 225 3.02 2.45 -1.78
C ALA A 225 1.94 3.41 -1.25
N VAL A 226 0.71 2.91 -1.02
CA VAL A 226 -0.38 3.69 -0.43
C VAL A 226 -0.01 4.15 0.98
N TYR A 227 0.52 3.25 1.80
CA TYR A 227 1.05 3.59 3.12
C TYR A 227 2.10 4.72 3.04
N ALA A 228 3.10 4.57 2.17
CA ALA A 228 4.20 5.50 2.06
C ALA A 228 3.72 6.89 1.64
N ALA A 229 2.78 6.97 0.69
CA ALA A 229 2.17 8.22 0.25
C ALA A 229 1.39 8.91 1.38
N LEU A 230 0.50 8.18 2.06
CA LEU A 230 -0.29 8.73 3.17
C LEU A 230 0.59 9.14 4.36
N PHE A 231 1.61 8.35 4.68
CA PHE A 231 2.57 8.70 5.73
C PHE A 231 3.36 9.96 5.37
N THR A 232 3.76 10.11 4.10
CA THR A 232 4.47 11.32 3.62
C THR A 232 3.59 12.56 3.74
N ILE A 233 2.31 12.46 3.38
CA ILE A 233 1.32 13.54 3.56
C ILE A 233 1.21 13.90 5.05
N TRP A 234 1.01 12.90 5.91
CA TRP A 234 0.92 13.12 7.35
C TRP A 234 2.19 13.76 7.92
N ALA A 235 3.38 13.26 7.56
CA ALA A 235 4.66 13.75 8.04
C ALA A 235 4.90 15.21 7.59
N THR A 236 4.48 15.54 6.36
CA THR A 236 4.55 16.90 5.81
C THR A 236 3.64 17.85 6.58
N ILE A 237 2.37 17.48 6.81
CA ILE A 237 1.42 18.26 7.62
C ILE A 237 1.98 18.48 9.02
N ASN A 238 2.49 17.43 9.65
CA ASN A 238 3.03 17.52 10.99
C ASN A 238 4.33 18.36 11.07
N ALA A 239 5.17 18.32 10.03
CA ALA A 239 6.35 19.17 9.93
C ALA A 239 6.00 20.64 9.67
N TYR A 240 4.94 20.89 8.88
CA TYR A 240 4.38 22.22 8.66
C TYR A 240 3.91 22.84 9.97
N HIS A 241 3.10 22.10 10.74
CA HIS A 241 2.66 22.55 12.07
C HIS A 241 3.80 22.72 13.08
N GLN A 242 5.00 22.19 12.82
CA GLN A 242 6.19 22.42 13.66
C GLN A 242 7.09 23.54 13.15
N ARG A 243 6.71 24.24 12.05
CA ARG A 243 7.47 25.36 11.45
C ARG A 243 8.88 24.97 10.97
N ARG A 244 9.14 23.70 10.73
CA ARG A 244 10.44 23.23 10.22
C ARG A 244 10.31 22.57 8.86
N LEU A 245 9.14 22.68 8.20
CA LEU A 245 8.97 22.15 6.87
C LEU A 245 9.80 22.98 5.87
N ASN A 246 10.61 22.28 5.10
CA ASN A 246 11.24 22.79 3.90
C ASN A 246 11.20 21.70 2.83
N VAL A 247 11.52 22.06 1.58
CA VAL A 247 11.50 21.11 0.46
C VAL A 247 12.39 19.89 0.72
N GLY A 248 13.53 20.08 1.40
CA GLY A 248 14.42 18.99 1.80
C GLY A 248 13.72 17.95 2.70
N TRP A 249 12.91 18.39 3.66
CA TRP A 249 12.15 17.49 4.51
C TRP A 249 11.06 16.73 3.77
N VAL A 250 10.39 17.36 2.80
CA VAL A 250 9.41 16.66 1.94
C VAL A 250 10.10 15.51 1.20
N LEU A 251 11.27 15.76 0.61
CA LEU A 251 12.06 14.73 -0.07
C LEU A 251 12.50 13.63 0.90
N VAL A 252 12.98 14.00 2.10
CA VAL A 252 13.38 13.04 3.13
C VAL A 252 12.21 12.15 3.56
N PHE A 253 11.01 12.70 3.75
CA PHE A 253 9.83 11.90 4.08
C PHE A 253 9.39 11.01 2.92
N ALA A 254 9.47 11.49 1.68
CA ALA A 254 9.11 10.69 0.51
C ALA A 254 10.05 9.49 0.32
N PHE A 255 11.37 9.68 0.44
CA PHE A 255 12.35 8.64 0.15
C PHE A 255 12.70 7.75 1.36
N LEU A 256 12.71 8.30 2.57
CA LEU A 256 13.10 7.58 3.79
C LEU A 256 11.92 7.28 4.72
N ASN A 257 10.72 7.80 4.42
CA ASN A 257 9.47 7.55 5.13
C ASN A 257 9.62 7.63 6.66
N VAL A 258 9.27 6.58 7.40
CA VAL A 258 9.40 6.53 8.87
C VAL A 258 10.81 6.91 9.35
N ILE A 259 11.86 6.42 8.69
CA ILE A 259 13.25 6.73 9.05
C ILE A 259 13.52 8.23 8.87
N GLY A 260 13.06 8.81 7.75
CA GLY A 260 13.17 10.24 7.48
C GLY A 260 12.47 11.09 8.54
N TYR A 261 11.29 10.65 8.98
CA TYR A 261 10.55 11.31 10.03
C TYR A 261 11.20 11.17 11.43
N LEU A 262 11.82 10.03 11.74
CA LEU A 262 12.61 9.86 12.96
C LEU A 262 13.83 10.79 12.99
N VAL A 263 14.56 10.90 11.87
CA VAL A 263 15.67 11.85 11.72
C VAL A 263 15.19 13.29 11.94
N TYR A 264 14.04 13.65 11.36
CA TYR A 264 13.41 14.96 11.56
C TYR A 264 13.13 15.28 13.05
N ILE A 265 12.59 14.32 13.80
CA ILE A 265 12.35 14.48 15.24
C ILE A 265 13.68 14.68 16.00
N VAL A 266 14.70 13.86 15.71
CA VAL A 266 15.98 13.90 16.42
C VAL A 266 16.72 15.22 16.19
N ILE A 267 16.77 15.70 14.94
CA ILE A 267 17.36 17.00 14.62
C ILE A 267 16.59 18.13 15.30
N GLY A 268 15.26 18.04 15.30
CA GLY A 268 14.38 18.97 16.00
C GLY A 268 14.69 19.17 17.48
N LYS A 269 14.89 18.06 18.21
CA LYS A 269 15.23 18.08 19.64
C LYS A 269 16.60 18.71 19.92
N ARG A 270 17.59 18.47 19.06
CA ARG A 270 18.95 19.03 19.21
C ARG A 270 19.00 20.54 18.99
N VAL A 271 18.17 21.08 18.11
CA VAL A 271 18.09 22.53 17.87
C VAL A 271 17.50 23.23 19.09
N GLN A 272 16.41 22.70 19.67
CA GLN A 272 15.80 23.28 20.88
C GLN A 272 16.74 23.24 22.10
N SER A 273 17.56 22.20 22.26
CA SER A 273 18.48 22.12 23.41
C SER A 273 19.66 23.09 23.32
N LYS A 274 20.01 23.58 22.12
CA LYS A 274 21.11 24.53 21.91
C LYS A 274 20.70 25.99 22.09
N THR A 275 19.41 26.31 22.01
CA THR A 275 18.90 27.68 22.19
C THR A 275 18.63 28.04 23.65
N ILE A 276 18.76 27.07 24.58
CA ILE A 276 18.48 27.24 26.03
C ILE A 276 19.81 27.35 26.84
N LEU A 277 20.95 27.50 26.16
CA LEU A 277 22.28 27.75 26.74
C LEU A 277 22.83 29.08 26.23
#